data_AF-A0A2R7JY95-F1
#
_entry.id   AF-A0A2R7JY95-F1
#
_cell.length_a   1.000
_cell.length_b   1.000
_cell.length_c   1.000
_cell.angle_alpha   90.00
_cell.angle_beta   90.00
_cell.angle_gamma   90.00
#
_symmetry.space_group_name_H-M   'P 1'
#
loop_
_entity.id
_entity.type
_entity.pdbx_description
1 polymer ?
#
loop_
_entity_poly.entity_id
_entity_poly.type
_entity_poly.pdbx_seq_one_letter_code
_entity_poly.pdbx_strand_id
1 'polypeptide(L)'
;MTRGALAYRDQLVSLSPPGRAWPRAPGSTLVDLYEALAQEFARIDARFDQLLEETDPRTAYELLGDWERVLGLPDACTAAATTLAARRLVAWRKLAYQAGQTPAFYIELAASLGFEIELHEFDPDVDDYDSTLTPLITGGRWRYVWRVHVLNAGDVSYFRAGDPAGTRLAEGDAAIDLECVLHAAKPAHTYLVISYPEEGLPDDPDAPTVSNVSGVAVPYLTPTAINLASAITGAHTTLSAGPGAKGTTSVSGDVVTYAPGVGQYGADSFLYSVSGPGGTSANATVSVTIANPPAPVANDRSGLYAPYETLISISLAGSIVGVCTSITASAAGHGTTAVTGLNVAYTPAAGYSGSDSFTFTATGPGGTSAAATVSITVLAASGGGGGGGGGGDGRPLIRDGNPIP
;
A
#
# COMPACT_ATOMS: atom_id res chain seq x y z
N MET A 1 -51.44 -45.73 -5.51
CA MET A 1 -52.92 -45.69 -5.33
C MET A 1 -53.29 -47.02 -4.70
N THR A 2 -53.18 -47.08 -3.38
CA THR A 2 -53.33 -48.31 -2.61
C THR A 2 -54.75 -48.83 -2.69
N ARG A 3 -54.92 -50.13 -2.98
CA ARG A 3 -56.23 -50.78 -2.90
C ARG A 3 -56.55 -51.10 -1.44
N GLY A 4 -57.75 -50.74 -1.00
CA GLY A 4 -58.23 -51.09 0.35
C GLY A 4 -58.56 -52.58 0.50
N ALA A 5 -58.59 -53.08 1.73
CA ALA A 5 -58.87 -54.49 2.03
C ALA A 5 -60.21 -54.97 1.45
N LEU A 6 -61.26 -54.14 1.45
CA LEU A 6 -62.55 -54.51 0.85
C LEU A 6 -62.44 -54.75 -0.67
N ALA A 7 -61.64 -53.95 -1.37
CA ALA A 7 -61.41 -54.14 -2.80
C ALA A 7 -60.68 -55.46 -3.09
N TYR A 8 -59.69 -55.82 -2.26
CA TYR A 8 -59.02 -57.12 -2.35
C TYR A 8 -59.95 -58.29 -2.00
N ARG A 9 -60.80 -58.17 -0.98
CA ARG A 9 -61.82 -59.17 -0.63
C ARG A 9 -62.77 -59.40 -1.79
N ASP A 10 -63.32 -58.33 -2.36
CA ASP A 10 -64.27 -58.42 -3.47
C ASP A 10 -63.62 -59.06 -4.70
N GLN A 11 -62.35 -58.75 -4.94
CA GLN A 11 -61.56 -59.39 -5.98
C GLN A 11 -61.38 -60.89 -5.72
N LEU A 12 -61.02 -61.30 -4.50
CA LEU A 12 -60.90 -62.71 -4.11
C LEU A 12 -62.22 -63.48 -4.25
N VAL A 13 -63.33 -62.87 -3.81
CA VAL A 13 -64.67 -63.45 -3.98
C VAL A 13 -65.02 -63.59 -5.47
N SER A 14 -64.67 -62.60 -6.30
CA SER A 14 -64.93 -62.64 -7.74
C SER A 14 -64.13 -63.74 -8.46
N LEU A 15 -62.90 -63.99 -8.01
CA LEU A 15 -61.98 -64.99 -8.57
C LEU A 15 -62.25 -66.40 -8.04
N SER A 16 -63.04 -66.54 -6.97
CA SER A 16 -63.40 -67.85 -6.42
C SER A 16 -64.30 -68.65 -7.38
N PRO A 17 -64.14 -69.98 -7.51
CA PRO A 17 -65.04 -70.80 -8.31
C PRO A 17 -66.51 -70.65 -7.87
N PRO A 18 -67.48 -70.71 -8.78
CA PRO A 18 -68.90 -70.73 -8.39
C PRO A 18 -69.29 -72.12 -7.83
N GLY A 19 -70.22 -72.16 -6.87
CA GLY A 19 -70.82 -73.41 -6.39
C GLY A 19 -71.05 -73.44 -4.88
N ARG A 20 -71.76 -74.48 -4.40
CA ARG A 20 -72.16 -74.61 -2.98
C ARG A 20 -70.98 -74.77 -2.01
N ALA A 21 -69.83 -75.26 -2.49
CA ALA A 21 -68.61 -75.37 -1.70
C ALA A 21 -67.86 -74.02 -1.55
N TRP A 22 -68.26 -72.97 -2.28
CA TRP A 22 -67.66 -71.64 -2.23
C TRP A 22 -68.73 -70.58 -1.95
N PRO A 23 -69.25 -70.52 -0.71
CA PRO A 23 -70.26 -69.54 -0.34
C PRO A 23 -69.70 -68.11 -0.50
N ARG A 24 -70.45 -67.26 -1.20
CA ARG A 24 -70.11 -65.85 -1.46
C ARG A 24 -70.92 -64.86 -0.61
N ALA A 25 -71.78 -65.38 0.26
CA ALA A 25 -72.61 -64.55 1.12
C ALA A 25 -71.76 -63.86 2.21
N PRO A 26 -72.04 -62.59 2.54
CA PRO A 26 -71.39 -61.91 3.66
C PRO A 26 -71.57 -62.70 4.97
N GLY A 27 -70.52 -62.78 5.79
CA GLY A 27 -70.52 -63.52 7.06
C GLY A 27 -70.45 -65.04 6.94
N SER A 28 -70.15 -65.57 5.74
CA SER A 28 -69.77 -66.98 5.59
C SER A 28 -68.29 -67.17 5.93
N THR A 29 -67.93 -68.33 6.48
CA THR A 29 -66.55 -68.64 6.90
C THR A 29 -65.51 -68.42 5.80
N LEU A 30 -65.87 -68.67 4.53
CA LEU A 30 -64.99 -68.44 3.40
C LEU A 30 -64.78 -66.96 3.10
N VAL A 31 -65.85 -66.14 3.17
CA VAL A 31 -65.74 -64.69 2.99
C VAL A 31 -64.98 -64.05 4.15
N ASP A 32 -65.17 -64.53 5.37
CA ASP A 32 -64.41 -64.07 6.55
C ASP A 32 -62.90 -64.40 6.39
N LEU A 33 -62.58 -65.58 5.83
CA LEU A 33 -61.20 -65.95 5.49
C LEU A 33 -60.62 -65.04 4.39
N TYR A 34 -61.40 -64.75 3.34
CA TYR A 34 -60.96 -63.82 2.29
C TYR A 34 -60.79 -62.40 2.82
N GLU A 35 -61.60 -61.96 3.77
CA GLU A 35 -61.43 -60.67 4.42
C GLU A 35 -60.13 -60.61 5.22
N ALA A 36 -59.82 -61.65 6.01
CA ALA A 36 -58.53 -61.74 6.71
C ALA A 36 -57.34 -61.75 5.73
N LEU A 37 -57.41 -62.51 4.63
CA LEU A 37 -56.34 -62.53 3.63
C LEU A 37 -56.20 -61.17 2.90
N ALA A 38 -57.32 -60.51 2.62
CA ALA A 38 -57.34 -59.22 1.95
C ALA A 38 -56.72 -58.10 2.79
N GLN A 39 -56.79 -58.18 4.12
CA GLN A 39 -56.07 -57.27 5.02
C GLN A 39 -54.56 -57.36 4.81
N GLU A 40 -54.01 -58.56 4.65
CA GLU A 40 -52.58 -58.74 4.37
C GLU A 40 -52.17 -58.22 3.00
N PHE A 41 -52.98 -58.43 1.95
CA PHE A 41 -52.69 -57.86 0.63
C PHE A 41 -52.73 -56.34 0.65
N ALA A 42 -53.73 -55.72 1.30
CA ALA A 42 -53.78 -54.28 1.46
C ALA A 42 -52.57 -53.75 2.25
N ARG A 43 -52.14 -54.47 3.29
CA ARG A 43 -50.95 -54.12 4.08
C ARG A 43 -49.67 -54.17 3.24
N ILE A 44 -49.49 -55.21 2.40
CA ILE A 44 -48.33 -55.35 1.51
C ILE A 44 -48.32 -54.25 0.43
N ASP A 45 -49.47 -53.99 -0.21
CA ASP A 45 -49.61 -52.96 -1.24
C ASP A 45 -49.33 -51.56 -0.68
N ALA A 46 -49.86 -51.25 0.52
CA ALA A 46 -49.54 -50.02 1.22
C ALA A 46 -48.06 -49.89 1.57
N ARG A 47 -47.39 -51.02 1.84
CA ARG A 47 -45.95 -51.04 2.12
C ARG A 47 -45.11 -50.76 0.87
N PHE A 48 -45.53 -51.20 -0.31
CA PHE A 48 -44.85 -50.86 -1.57
C PHE A 48 -44.92 -49.35 -1.85
N ASP A 49 -46.09 -48.73 -1.65
CA ASP A 49 -46.23 -47.28 -1.83
C ASP A 49 -45.33 -46.50 -0.83
N GLN A 50 -45.21 -46.95 0.42
CA GLN A 50 -44.24 -46.37 1.38
C GLN A 50 -42.79 -46.50 0.93
N LEU A 51 -42.40 -47.64 0.36
CA LEU A 51 -41.02 -47.86 -0.11
C LEU A 51 -40.66 -46.91 -1.26
N LEU A 52 -41.61 -46.58 -2.13
CA LEU A 52 -41.41 -45.60 -3.20
C LEU A 52 -41.10 -44.21 -2.63
N GLU A 53 -41.78 -43.80 -1.55
CA GLU A 53 -41.49 -42.55 -0.84
C GLU A 53 -40.08 -42.54 -0.23
N GLU A 54 -39.52 -43.70 0.11
CA GLU A 54 -38.14 -43.80 0.63
C GLU A 54 -37.04 -43.70 -0.44
N THR A 55 -37.42 -43.64 -1.73
CA THR A 55 -36.48 -43.37 -2.84
C THR A 55 -35.93 -41.94 -2.78
N ASP A 56 -36.54 -41.05 -2.00
CA ASP A 56 -36.01 -39.72 -1.74
C ASP A 56 -35.40 -39.68 -0.32
N PRO A 57 -34.10 -39.33 -0.15
CA PRO A 57 -33.48 -39.29 1.17
C PRO A 57 -34.14 -38.27 2.11
N ARG A 58 -34.92 -37.31 1.61
CA ARG A 58 -35.66 -36.33 2.43
C ARG A 58 -36.83 -36.97 3.17
N THR A 59 -37.37 -38.08 2.66
CA THR A 59 -38.53 -38.80 3.21
C THR A 59 -38.18 -40.20 3.73
N ALA A 60 -37.03 -40.76 3.34
CA ALA A 60 -36.57 -42.09 3.74
C ALA A 60 -36.47 -42.28 5.27
N TYR A 61 -37.02 -43.37 5.81
CA TYR A 61 -36.85 -43.74 7.21
C TYR A 61 -36.07 -45.05 7.34
N GLU A 62 -36.51 -46.10 6.66
CA GLU A 62 -35.91 -47.44 6.75
C GLU A 62 -34.69 -47.60 5.85
N LEU A 63 -34.77 -47.10 4.61
CA LEU A 63 -33.70 -47.07 3.62
C LEU A 63 -32.67 -45.96 3.90
N LEU A 64 -32.84 -45.16 4.95
CA LEU A 64 -31.90 -44.09 5.26
C LEU A 64 -30.48 -44.62 5.52
N GLY A 65 -30.35 -45.78 6.15
CA GLY A 65 -29.04 -46.44 6.34
C GLY A 65 -28.39 -46.86 5.02
N ASP A 66 -29.18 -47.27 4.03
CA ASP A 66 -28.66 -47.59 2.70
C ASP A 66 -28.23 -46.34 1.94
N TRP A 67 -28.98 -45.24 2.06
CA TRP A 67 -28.57 -43.94 1.53
C TRP A 67 -27.22 -43.49 2.11
N GLU A 68 -27.06 -43.58 3.42
CA GLU A 68 -25.81 -43.21 4.09
C GLU A 68 -24.65 -44.09 3.63
N ARG A 69 -24.85 -45.40 3.53
CA ARG A 69 -23.84 -46.33 3.02
C ARG A 69 -23.41 -45.99 1.59
N VAL A 70 -24.35 -45.69 0.69
CA VAL A 70 -24.06 -45.37 -0.71
C VAL A 70 -23.36 -44.02 -0.85
N LEU A 71 -23.74 -43.05 -0.02
CA LEU A 71 -23.17 -41.70 -0.02
C LEU A 71 -21.89 -41.57 0.81
N GLY A 72 -21.45 -42.66 1.46
CA GLY A 72 -20.25 -42.67 2.30
C GLY A 72 -20.39 -41.80 3.55
N LEU A 73 -21.58 -41.78 4.14
CA LEU A 73 -21.89 -41.04 5.36
C LEU A 73 -21.84 -41.95 6.60
N PRO A 74 -21.43 -41.42 7.77
CA PRO A 74 -20.82 -40.10 7.97
C PRO A 74 -19.48 -40.01 7.24
N ASP A 75 -19.18 -38.84 6.66
CA ASP A 75 -17.92 -38.69 5.95
C ASP A 75 -16.75 -38.53 6.94
N ALA A 76 -15.52 -38.74 6.45
CA ALA A 76 -14.34 -38.68 7.30
C ALA A 76 -14.06 -37.29 7.91
N CYS A 77 -14.76 -36.26 7.42
CA CYS A 77 -14.49 -34.86 7.72
C CYS A 77 -15.59 -34.19 8.54
N THR A 78 -16.74 -34.82 8.76
CA THR A 78 -17.85 -34.23 9.52
C THR A 78 -18.39 -35.21 10.54
N ALA A 79 -18.78 -34.69 11.69
CA ALA A 79 -19.39 -35.50 12.74
C ALA A 79 -20.69 -36.17 12.27
N ALA A 80 -20.94 -37.38 12.76
CA ALA A 80 -22.16 -38.11 12.43
C ALA A 80 -23.40 -37.38 12.94
N ALA A 81 -24.34 -37.10 12.04
CA ALA A 81 -25.63 -36.51 12.39
C ALA A 81 -26.42 -37.44 13.33
N THR A 82 -26.88 -36.90 14.46
CA THR A 82 -27.51 -37.69 15.52
C THR A 82 -29.04 -37.77 15.42
N THR A 83 -29.67 -36.81 14.74
CA THR A 83 -31.13 -36.77 14.57
C THR A 83 -31.55 -37.27 13.19
N LEU A 84 -32.74 -37.88 13.09
CA LEU A 84 -33.29 -38.34 11.82
C LEU A 84 -33.37 -37.21 10.77
N ALA A 85 -33.83 -36.03 11.18
CA ALA A 85 -33.94 -34.87 10.29
C ALA A 85 -32.58 -34.41 9.77
N ALA A 86 -31.55 -34.36 10.64
CA ALA A 86 -30.19 -33.99 10.23
C ALA A 86 -29.58 -35.03 9.28
N ARG A 87 -29.76 -36.32 9.56
CA ARG A 87 -29.28 -37.42 8.70
C ARG A 87 -29.85 -37.35 7.29
N ARG A 88 -31.18 -37.16 7.16
CA ARG A 88 -31.87 -36.94 5.88
C ARG A 88 -31.34 -35.72 5.13
N LEU A 89 -31.12 -34.62 5.85
CA LEU A 89 -30.59 -33.39 5.27
C LEU A 89 -29.16 -33.57 4.73
N VAL A 90 -28.28 -34.24 5.48
CA VAL A 90 -26.90 -34.51 5.04
C VAL A 90 -26.89 -35.43 3.82
N ALA A 91 -27.70 -36.50 3.82
CA ALA A 91 -27.85 -37.38 2.66
C ALA A 91 -28.34 -36.63 1.42
N TRP A 92 -29.39 -35.81 1.55
CA TRP A 92 -29.88 -34.97 0.46
C TRP A 92 -28.83 -33.97 -0.03
N ARG A 93 -28.13 -33.28 0.87
CA ARG A 93 -27.07 -32.32 0.50
C ARG A 93 -25.97 -32.99 -0.30
N LYS A 94 -25.51 -34.18 0.12
CA LYS A 94 -24.47 -34.93 -0.61
C LYS A 94 -24.96 -35.40 -1.98
N LEU A 95 -26.21 -35.83 -2.10
CA LEU A 95 -26.82 -36.27 -3.35
C LEU A 95 -27.04 -35.12 -4.34
N ALA A 96 -27.49 -33.97 -3.84
CA ALA A 96 -27.76 -32.77 -4.64
C ALA A 96 -26.52 -31.90 -4.90
N TYR A 97 -25.36 -32.30 -4.34
CA TYR A 97 -24.12 -31.54 -4.44
C TYR A 97 -23.61 -31.48 -5.88
N GLN A 98 -23.45 -30.26 -6.41
CA GLN A 98 -22.74 -30.01 -7.67
C GLN A 98 -21.32 -29.57 -7.35
N ALA A 99 -20.35 -30.44 -7.60
CA ALA A 99 -18.94 -30.10 -7.41
C ALA A 99 -18.45 -29.10 -8.48
N GLY A 100 -17.64 -28.13 -8.07
CA GLY A 100 -16.97 -27.17 -8.95
C GLY A 100 -15.46 -27.14 -8.70
N GLN A 101 -14.72 -26.49 -9.59
CA GLN A 101 -13.27 -26.22 -9.43
C GLN A 101 -12.96 -24.71 -9.42
N THR A 102 -13.98 -23.87 -9.25
CA THR A 102 -13.83 -22.41 -9.23
C THR A 102 -13.69 -21.91 -7.79
N PRO A 103 -12.98 -20.79 -7.55
CA PRO A 103 -12.92 -20.16 -6.23
C PRO A 103 -14.30 -19.94 -5.59
N ALA A 104 -15.27 -19.48 -6.37
CA ALA A 104 -16.64 -19.25 -5.91
C ALA A 104 -17.29 -20.50 -5.28
N PHE A 105 -17.05 -21.67 -5.86
CA PHE A 105 -17.56 -22.93 -5.32
C PHE A 105 -16.96 -23.25 -3.94
N TYR A 106 -15.67 -23.01 -3.73
CA TYR A 106 -15.02 -23.26 -2.45
C TYR A 106 -15.48 -22.26 -1.37
N ILE A 107 -15.73 -21.01 -1.75
CA ILE A 107 -16.34 -20.00 -0.88
C ILE A 107 -17.74 -20.44 -0.46
N GLU A 108 -18.58 -20.89 -1.39
CA GLU A 108 -19.92 -21.41 -1.09
C GLU A 108 -19.87 -22.69 -0.23
N LEU A 109 -18.89 -23.56 -0.48
CA LEU A 109 -18.66 -24.77 0.32
C LEU A 109 -18.32 -24.42 1.77
N ALA A 110 -17.41 -23.47 2.00
CA ALA A 110 -17.08 -23.00 3.34
C ALA A 110 -18.29 -22.32 4.01
N ALA A 111 -19.04 -21.50 3.27
CA ALA A 111 -20.27 -20.88 3.78
C ALA A 111 -21.33 -21.90 4.20
N SER A 112 -21.41 -23.05 3.52
CA SER A 112 -22.31 -24.14 3.89
C SER A 112 -21.96 -24.81 5.23
N LEU A 113 -20.70 -24.67 5.66
CA LEU A 113 -20.18 -25.10 6.97
C LEU A 113 -20.22 -23.98 8.02
N GLY A 114 -20.67 -22.77 7.66
CA GLY A 114 -20.74 -21.60 8.54
C GLY A 114 -19.52 -20.70 8.51
N PHE A 115 -18.59 -20.91 7.59
CA PHE A 115 -17.36 -20.13 7.46
C PHE A 115 -17.44 -19.10 6.32
N GLU A 116 -16.97 -17.91 6.60
CA GLU A 116 -16.69 -16.87 5.62
C GLU A 116 -15.20 -16.93 5.30
N ILE A 117 -14.86 -17.11 4.02
CA ILE A 117 -13.47 -17.22 3.57
C ILE A 117 -13.19 -16.30 2.39
N GLU A 118 -11.95 -15.84 2.30
CA GLU A 118 -11.35 -15.26 1.10
C GLU A 118 -10.37 -16.25 0.51
N LEU A 119 -10.41 -16.43 -0.81
CA LEU A 119 -9.53 -17.33 -1.53
C LEU A 119 -8.64 -16.53 -2.46
N HIS A 120 -7.34 -16.61 -2.24
CA HIS A 120 -6.32 -15.95 -3.03
C HIS A 120 -5.53 -16.99 -3.83
N GLU A 121 -5.60 -16.91 -5.16
CA GLU A 121 -4.74 -17.67 -6.05
C GLU A 121 -3.45 -16.88 -6.25
N PHE A 122 -2.30 -17.50 -5.99
CA PHE A 122 -1.02 -16.82 -6.21
C PHE A 122 -0.77 -16.64 -7.71
N ASP A 123 -0.65 -15.38 -8.13
CA ASP A 123 -0.27 -15.01 -9.50
C ASP A 123 1.05 -14.21 -9.47
N PRO A 124 2.16 -14.80 -9.94
CA PRO A 124 3.46 -14.14 -9.90
C PRO A 124 3.55 -12.88 -10.78
N ASP A 125 2.61 -12.65 -11.70
CA ASP A 125 2.60 -11.46 -12.55
C ASP A 125 1.82 -10.28 -11.91
N VAL A 126 0.96 -10.55 -10.92
CA VAL A 126 0.07 -9.55 -10.29
C VAL A 126 0.52 -9.21 -8.86
N ASP A 127 1.03 -10.18 -8.14
CA ASP A 127 1.56 -9.98 -6.79
C ASP A 127 3.02 -9.49 -6.91
N ASP A 128 3.22 -8.17 -6.77
CA ASP A 128 4.49 -7.42 -6.91
C ASP A 128 5.58 -7.91 -5.95
N TYR A 129 6.11 -9.10 -6.18
CA TYR A 129 7.18 -9.70 -5.41
C TYR A 129 8.54 -9.25 -5.95
N ASP A 130 9.45 -8.99 -5.01
CA ASP A 130 10.84 -8.65 -5.29
C ASP A 130 11.44 -9.56 -6.39
N SER A 131 11.92 -8.92 -7.45
CA SER A 131 12.58 -9.52 -8.62
C SER A 131 13.68 -10.55 -8.29
N THR A 132 14.23 -10.52 -7.07
CA THR A 132 15.23 -11.48 -6.59
C THR A 132 14.65 -12.84 -6.17
N LEU A 133 13.37 -12.90 -5.81
CA LEU A 133 12.65 -14.13 -5.44
C LEU A 133 11.92 -14.77 -6.63
N THR A 134 11.82 -14.06 -7.74
CA THR A 134 11.09 -14.47 -8.95
C THR A 134 11.42 -15.89 -9.42
N PRO A 135 12.68 -16.38 -9.45
CA PRO A 135 12.96 -17.75 -9.89
C PRO A 135 12.40 -18.84 -8.96
N LEU A 136 12.34 -18.56 -7.65
CA LEU A 136 11.81 -19.49 -6.63
C LEU A 136 10.27 -19.52 -6.62
N ILE A 137 9.64 -18.41 -6.99
CA ILE A 137 8.18 -18.24 -7.01
C ILE A 137 7.61 -18.67 -8.37
N THR A 138 8.18 -18.24 -9.49
CA THR A 138 7.70 -18.53 -10.86
C THR A 138 7.97 -19.95 -11.33
N GLY A 139 9.05 -20.59 -10.87
CA GLY A 139 9.41 -21.97 -11.20
C GLY A 139 9.00 -23.01 -10.14
N GLY A 140 8.44 -22.57 -9.02
CA GLY A 140 8.19 -23.39 -7.83
C GLY A 140 6.75 -23.88 -7.68
N ARG A 141 6.49 -24.64 -6.60
CA ARG A 141 5.15 -25.13 -6.24
C ARG A 141 4.14 -24.01 -5.91
N TRP A 142 4.62 -22.79 -5.68
CA TRP A 142 3.83 -21.61 -5.30
C TRP A 142 2.74 -21.24 -6.32
N ARG A 143 2.97 -21.48 -7.62
CA ARG A 143 1.95 -21.31 -8.67
C ARG A 143 0.71 -22.18 -8.49
N TYR A 144 0.83 -23.24 -7.70
CA TYR A 144 -0.27 -24.16 -7.40
C TYR A 144 -0.76 -24.02 -5.96
N VAL A 145 -0.34 -22.97 -5.24
CA VAL A 145 -0.80 -22.71 -3.88
C VAL A 145 -2.03 -21.79 -3.93
N TRP A 146 -3.07 -22.16 -3.20
CA TRP A 146 -4.16 -21.25 -2.85
C TRP A 146 -4.04 -20.90 -1.39
N ARG A 147 -4.08 -19.60 -1.08
CA ARG A 147 -4.23 -19.13 0.29
C ARG A 147 -5.71 -18.97 0.58
N VAL A 148 -6.19 -19.67 1.59
CA VAL A 148 -7.56 -19.55 2.10
C VAL A 148 -7.47 -18.78 3.41
N HIS A 149 -8.05 -17.58 3.45
CA HIS A 149 -8.11 -16.75 4.63
C HIS A 149 -9.51 -16.83 5.22
N VAL A 150 -9.65 -17.46 6.38
CA VAL A 150 -10.92 -17.59 7.10
C VAL A 150 -11.16 -16.29 7.86
N LEU A 151 -12.30 -15.64 7.65
CA LEU A 151 -12.61 -14.32 8.21
C LEU A 151 -13.32 -14.40 9.57
N ASN A 152 -14.05 -15.48 9.83
CA ASN A 152 -14.94 -15.61 11.00
C ASN A 152 -14.59 -16.82 11.88
N ALA A 153 -13.30 -17.09 12.09
CA ALA A 153 -12.87 -18.23 12.88
C ALA A 153 -13.05 -17.96 14.38
N GLY A 154 -14.16 -18.42 14.96
CA GLY A 154 -14.52 -18.12 16.36
C GLY A 154 -13.68 -18.87 17.41
N ASP A 155 -13.42 -20.16 17.21
CA ASP A 155 -12.77 -21.04 18.19
C ASP A 155 -11.49 -21.67 17.62
N VAL A 156 -10.48 -20.86 17.31
CA VAL A 156 -9.16 -21.36 16.89
C VAL A 156 -8.16 -21.17 18.02
N SER A 157 -7.74 -22.27 18.65
CA SER A 157 -6.59 -22.32 19.54
C SER A 157 -5.31 -22.58 18.75
N TYR A 158 -4.27 -21.80 19.02
CA TYR A 158 -2.99 -21.92 18.34
C TYR A 158 -1.98 -22.70 19.18
N PHE A 159 -1.05 -23.37 18.49
CA PHE A 159 0.10 -24.04 19.10
C PHE A 159 0.94 -23.05 19.89
N ARG A 160 1.35 -23.42 21.11
CA ARG A 160 2.18 -22.61 21.99
C ARG A 160 3.54 -23.24 22.19
N ALA A 161 4.55 -22.40 22.38
CA ALA A 161 5.87 -22.86 22.78
C ALA A 161 5.79 -23.62 24.12
N GLY A 162 6.01 -24.93 24.07
CA GLY A 162 5.80 -25.85 25.20
C GLY A 162 4.86 -27.01 24.90
N ASP A 163 4.09 -26.92 23.81
CA ASP A 163 3.22 -27.99 23.36
C ASP A 163 4.02 -29.18 22.78
N PRO A 164 3.47 -30.41 22.87
CA PRO A 164 4.12 -31.60 22.33
C PRO A 164 4.47 -31.49 20.84
N ALA A 165 5.59 -32.09 20.44
CA ALA A 165 5.93 -32.22 19.02
C ALA A 165 4.86 -33.05 18.29
N GLY A 166 4.24 -32.44 17.28
CA GLY A 166 3.16 -33.06 16.50
C GLY A 166 1.76 -32.51 16.81
N THR A 167 1.61 -31.64 17.82
CA THR A 167 0.38 -30.85 17.99
C THR A 167 0.21 -29.92 16.79
N ARG A 168 -1.04 -29.70 16.35
CA ARG A 168 -1.35 -28.83 15.22
C ARG A 168 -1.01 -27.38 15.54
N LEU A 169 -0.59 -26.63 14.53
CA LEU A 169 -0.25 -25.20 14.64
C LEU A 169 -1.47 -24.32 14.98
N ALA A 170 -2.66 -24.77 14.59
CA ALA A 170 -3.96 -24.20 14.94
C ALA A 170 -4.99 -25.35 15.04
N GLU A 171 -5.87 -25.31 16.02
CA GLU A 171 -6.89 -26.33 16.27
C GLU A 171 -8.20 -25.70 16.75
N GLY A 172 -9.32 -26.26 16.32
CA GLY A 172 -10.68 -25.84 16.66
C GLY A 172 -11.67 -26.81 16.01
N ASP A 173 -12.71 -27.27 16.72
CA ASP A 173 -13.57 -28.36 16.23
C ASP A 173 -14.22 -28.01 14.88
N ALA A 174 -14.70 -26.78 14.71
CA ALA A 174 -15.27 -26.32 13.45
C ALA A 174 -14.19 -26.08 12.36
N ALA A 175 -12.97 -25.66 12.76
CA ALA A 175 -11.86 -25.42 11.85
C ALA A 175 -11.30 -26.73 11.26
N ILE A 176 -11.27 -27.81 12.05
CA ILE A 176 -10.84 -29.15 11.62
C ILE A 176 -11.76 -29.68 10.51
N ASP A 177 -13.08 -29.52 10.66
CA ASP A 177 -14.06 -29.94 9.67
C ASP A 177 -13.88 -29.16 8.36
N LEU A 178 -13.67 -27.84 8.43
CA LEU A 178 -13.40 -27.00 7.26
C LEU A 178 -12.12 -27.44 6.52
N GLU A 179 -11.00 -27.58 7.24
CA GLU A 179 -9.73 -28.00 6.64
C GLU A 179 -9.87 -29.36 5.95
N CYS A 180 -10.51 -30.33 6.61
CA CYS A 180 -10.71 -31.66 6.05
C CYS A 180 -11.55 -31.61 4.78
N VAL A 181 -12.68 -30.88 4.79
CA VAL A 181 -13.56 -30.73 3.62
C VAL A 181 -12.83 -30.06 2.46
N LEU A 182 -12.10 -28.98 2.71
CA LEU A 182 -11.34 -28.28 1.68
C LEU A 182 -10.20 -29.14 1.13
N HIS A 183 -9.47 -29.85 1.99
CA HIS A 183 -8.42 -30.77 1.54
C HIS A 183 -8.95 -31.95 0.74
N ALA A 184 -10.15 -32.44 1.04
CA ALA A 184 -10.81 -33.49 0.27
C ALA A 184 -11.35 -32.98 -1.08
N ALA A 185 -11.82 -31.73 -1.13
CA ALA A 185 -12.42 -31.14 -2.31
C ALA A 185 -11.43 -30.42 -3.25
N LYS A 186 -10.22 -30.09 -2.80
CA LYS A 186 -9.25 -29.31 -3.58
C LYS A 186 -8.89 -30.01 -4.91
N PRO A 187 -8.54 -29.25 -5.97
CA PRO A 187 -8.01 -29.85 -7.17
C PRO A 187 -6.72 -30.62 -6.87
N ALA A 188 -6.46 -31.70 -7.60
CA ALA A 188 -5.33 -32.60 -7.33
C ALA A 188 -3.97 -31.88 -7.37
N HIS A 189 -3.84 -30.86 -8.23
CA HIS A 189 -2.61 -30.10 -8.40
C HIS A 189 -2.44 -28.95 -7.39
N THR A 190 -3.51 -28.56 -6.71
CA THR A 190 -3.51 -27.39 -5.80
C THR A 190 -3.04 -27.78 -4.40
N TYR A 191 -2.22 -26.94 -3.80
CA TYR A 191 -1.86 -26.98 -2.38
C TYR A 191 -2.65 -25.89 -1.65
N LEU A 192 -3.32 -26.25 -0.56
CA LEU A 192 -4.03 -25.27 0.25
C LEU A 192 -3.11 -24.81 1.39
N VAL A 193 -3.04 -23.50 1.59
CA VAL A 193 -2.51 -22.88 2.80
C VAL A 193 -3.67 -22.16 3.45
N ILE A 194 -4.13 -22.68 4.58
CA ILE A 194 -5.27 -22.13 5.32
C ILE A 194 -4.72 -21.23 6.42
N SER A 195 -5.23 -20.01 6.47
CA SER A 195 -4.91 -18.98 7.45
C SER A 195 -6.19 -18.53 8.13
N TYR A 196 -6.12 -18.25 9.42
CA TYR A 196 -7.21 -17.81 10.26
C TYR A 196 -6.97 -16.35 10.67
N PRO A 197 -8.01 -15.59 11.09
CA PRO A 197 -7.83 -14.22 11.53
C PRO A 197 -6.93 -14.22 12.77
N GLU A 198 -5.89 -13.39 12.74
CA GLU A 198 -4.91 -13.22 13.81
C GLU A 198 -5.48 -12.38 14.96
N GLU A 199 -6.79 -12.47 15.27
CA GLU A 199 -7.32 -11.83 16.47
C GLU A 199 -6.75 -12.53 17.72
N GLY A 200 -5.62 -12.00 18.22
CA GLY A 200 -5.10 -12.33 19.54
C GLY A 200 -4.05 -13.44 19.60
N LEU A 201 -3.15 -13.56 18.63
CA LEU A 201 -1.83 -14.15 18.94
C LEU A 201 -1.13 -13.25 19.98
N PRO A 202 -0.76 -13.75 21.17
CA PRO A 202 -0.06 -12.93 22.17
C PRO A 202 1.38 -12.55 21.77
N ASP A 203 1.87 -13.02 20.61
CA ASP A 203 3.30 -13.05 20.31
C ASP A 203 3.69 -12.53 18.91
N ASP A 204 2.75 -12.09 18.04
CA ASP A 204 3.15 -11.31 16.86
C ASP A 204 3.08 -9.83 17.22
N PRO A 205 4.24 -9.13 17.33
CA PRO A 205 4.22 -7.73 17.74
C PRO A 205 3.45 -6.91 16.71
N ASP A 206 2.57 -6.01 17.16
CA ASP A 206 1.93 -5.05 16.27
C ASP A 206 2.98 -4.27 15.44
N ALA A 207 2.60 -3.89 14.21
CA ALA A 207 3.39 -2.96 13.42
C ALA A 207 3.69 -1.70 14.25
N PRO A 208 4.93 -1.18 14.21
CA PRO A 208 5.24 0.06 14.88
C PRO A 208 4.38 1.21 14.33
N THR A 209 4.07 2.18 15.18
CA THR A 209 3.30 3.36 14.82
C THR A 209 4.19 4.60 14.88
N VAL A 210 3.95 5.53 13.95
CA VAL A 210 4.72 6.77 13.82
C VAL A 210 3.79 7.97 13.79
N SER A 211 4.26 9.09 14.33
CA SER A 211 3.50 10.34 14.43
C SER A 211 4.16 11.49 13.66
N ASN A 212 3.34 12.46 13.23
CA ASN A 212 3.85 13.64 12.54
C ASN A 212 4.72 14.50 13.48
N VAL A 213 5.84 14.99 12.95
CA VAL A 213 6.75 15.90 13.67
C VAL A 213 6.73 17.26 12.98
N SER A 214 6.61 18.33 13.77
CA SER A 214 6.52 19.70 13.25
C SER A 214 7.38 20.66 14.07
N GLY A 215 7.66 21.83 13.49
CA GLY A 215 8.42 22.89 14.17
C GLY A 215 9.94 22.68 14.14
N VAL A 216 10.45 21.79 13.29
CA VAL A 216 11.90 21.59 13.16
C VAL A 216 12.50 22.77 12.41
N ALA A 217 13.37 23.53 13.08
CA ALA A 217 14.14 24.61 12.47
C ALA A 217 15.48 24.08 11.96
N VAL A 218 15.79 24.33 10.69
CA VAL A 218 17.04 23.92 10.06
C VAL A 218 17.81 25.17 9.65
N PRO A 219 19.07 25.36 10.09
CA PRO A 219 19.85 26.50 9.66
C PRO A 219 20.19 26.42 8.16
N TYR A 220 20.37 27.58 7.53
CA TYR A 220 20.69 27.67 6.11
C TYR A 220 21.97 26.88 5.79
N LEU A 221 21.90 25.99 4.80
CA LEU A 221 23.01 25.14 4.33
C LEU A 221 23.69 24.27 5.41
N THR A 222 23.02 24.02 6.54
CA THR A 222 23.61 23.26 7.64
C THR A 222 22.78 22.01 7.89
N PRO A 223 23.36 20.80 7.69
CA PRO A 223 22.68 19.55 8.02
C PRO A 223 22.27 19.53 9.48
N THR A 224 21.01 19.15 9.73
CA THR A 224 20.44 19.11 11.09
C THR A 224 19.95 17.72 11.39
N ALA A 225 20.38 17.18 12.54
CA ALA A 225 19.93 15.89 13.05
C ALA A 225 18.57 16.03 13.74
N ILE A 226 17.60 15.21 13.30
CA ILE A 226 16.23 15.16 13.79
C ILE A 226 16.05 13.80 14.46
N ASN A 227 15.94 13.79 15.78
CA ASN A 227 15.68 12.56 16.53
C ASN A 227 14.18 12.25 16.53
N LEU A 228 13.80 11.12 15.93
CA LEU A 228 12.41 10.68 15.80
C LEU A 228 12.00 9.63 16.84
N ALA A 229 12.89 9.25 17.78
CA ALA A 229 12.62 8.20 18.76
C ALA A 229 11.35 8.45 19.58
N SER A 230 11.06 9.70 19.94
CA SER A 230 9.84 10.05 20.68
C SER A 230 8.57 10.06 19.83
N ALA A 231 8.70 10.01 18.51
CA ALA A 231 7.60 9.97 17.55
C ALA A 231 7.28 8.54 17.08
N ILE A 232 8.04 7.54 17.54
CA ILE A 232 7.90 6.13 17.20
C ILE A 232 7.39 5.37 18.43
N THR A 233 6.41 4.50 18.25
CA THR A 233 5.90 3.59 19.30
C THR A 233 5.88 2.17 18.75
N GLY A 234 6.32 1.20 19.56
CA GLY A 234 6.43 -0.21 19.15
C GLY A 234 7.86 -0.61 18.76
N ALA A 235 8.10 -1.93 18.70
CA ALA A 235 9.38 -2.48 18.33
C ALA A 235 9.65 -2.25 16.83
N HIS A 236 10.85 -1.74 16.51
CA HIS A 236 11.27 -1.50 15.13
C HIS A 236 12.76 -1.80 14.97
N THR A 237 13.16 -2.11 13.74
CA THR A 237 14.55 -2.47 13.38
C THR A 237 15.16 -1.49 12.40
N THR A 238 14.34 -0.85 11.57
CA THR A 238 14.81 0.07 10.52
C THR A 238 13.89 1.27 10.41
N LEU A 239 14.50 2.42 10.12
CA LEU A 239 13.80 3.65 9.75
C LEU A 239 14.14 4.00 8.31
N SER A 240 13.13 4.43 7.56
CA SER A 240 13.27 4.95 6.21
C SER A 240 12.72 6.36 6.14
N ALA A 241 13.44 7.25 5.46
CA ALA A 241 13.00 8.62 5.22
C ALA A 241 13.20 8.96 3.74
N GLY A 242 12.17 9.53 3.11
CA GLY A 242 12.26 10.08 1.76
C GLY A 242 12.97 11.44 1.76
N PRO A 243 13.40 11.93 0.59
CA PRO A 243 13.92 13.29 0.46
C PRO A 243 12.80 14.33 0.65
N GLY A 244 13.19 15.56 0.99
CA GLY A 244 12.30 16.72 0.90
C GLY A 244 12.37 17.36 -0.48
N ALA A 245 11.46 18.28 -0.78
CA ALA A 245 11.50 19.01 -2.05
C ALA A 245 12.71 19.96 -2.14
N LYS A 246 13.23 20.39 -0.98
CA LYS A 246 14.30 21.39 -0.85
C LYS A 246 15.58 20.84 -0.22
N GLY A 247 15.65 19.54 0.05
CA GLY A 247 16.79 18.94 0.74
C GLY A 247 16.82 17.43 0.65
N THR A 248 17.91 16.86 1.15
CA THR A 248 18.13 15.41 1.19
C THR A 248 18.08 14.91 2.62
N THR A 249 17.76 13.63 2.79
CA THR A 249 17.71 12.97 4.08
C THR A 249 18.71 11.81 4.09
N SER A 250 19.29 11.55 5.27
CA SER A 250 20.08 10.35 5.53
C SER A 250 19.71 9.83 6.92
N VAL A 251 19.66 8.51 7.07
CA VAL A 251 19.16 7.85 8.28
C VAL A 251 20.30 7.15 9.00
N SER A 252 20.37 7.32 10.31
CA SER A 252 21.29 6.59 11.20
C SER A 252 20.56 6.23 12.50
N GLY A 253 20.02 5.01 12.58
CA GLY A 253 19.10 4.61 13.63
C GLY A 253 17.83 5.46 13.59
N ASP A 254 17.40 5.98 14.74
CA ASP A 254 16.17 6.80 14.86
C ASP A 254 16.42 8.29 14.56
N VAL A 255 17.64 8.62 14.10
CA VAL A 255 18.03 9.99 13.79
C VAL A 255 18.09 10.16 12.27
N VAL A 256 17.28 11.09 11.78
CA VAL A 256 17.29 11.53 10.38
C VAL A 256 18.09 12.82 10.30
N THR A 257 19.16 12.83 9.51
CA THR A 257 19.88 14.06 9.17
C THR A 257 19.29 14.65 7.90
N TYR A 258 18.67 15.82 8.01
CA TYR A 258 18.15 16.58 6.89
C TYR A 258 19.17 17.66 6.47
N ALA A 259 19.57 17.64 5.20
CA ALA A 259 20.52 18.58 4.61
C ALA A 259 19.82 19.45 3.54
N PRO A 260 19.64 20.76 3.79
CA PRO A 260 19.09 21.68 2.80
C PRO A 260 19.94 21.75 1.53
N GLY A 261 19.27 21.87 0.38
CA GLY A 261 19.91 22.10 -0.91
C GLY A 261 20.45 23.52 -1.06
N VAL A 262 21.35 23.72 -2.03
CA VAL A 262 21.95 25.03 -2.30
C VAL A 262 20.89 26.05 -2.73
N GLY A 263 20.89 27.22 -2.09
CA GLY A 263 19.95 28.30 -2.40
C GLY A 263 18.53 28.10 -1.86
N GLN A 264 18.24 26.99 -1.16
CA GLN A 264 16.91 26.69 -0.65
C GLN A 264 16.67 27.28 0.74
N TYR A 265 15.47 27.80 0.98
CA TYR A 265 15.01 28.32 2.27
C TYR A 265 13.48 28.26 2.40
N GLY A 266 12.96 28.50 3.61
CA GLY A 266 11.53 28.44 3.93
C GLY A 266 11.03 27.02 4.25
N ALA A 267 9.72 26.81 4.18
CA ALA A 267 9.09 25.55 4.53
C ALA A 267 9.45 24.42 3.55
N ASP A 268 9.64 23.22 4.07
CA ASP A 268 9.77 21.95 3.36
C ASP A 268 9.20 20.81 4.22
N SER A 269 9.00 19.63 3.62
CA SER A 269 8.60 18.43 4.35
C SER A 269 9.10 17.17 3.67
N PHE A 270 9.18 16.09 4.45
CA PHE A 270 9.47 14.76 3.94
C PHE A 270 8.67 13.70 4.71
N LEU A 271 8.50 12.54 4.09
CA LEU A 271 7.83 11.38 4.70
C LEU A 271 8.85 10.44 5.33
N TYR A 272 8.44 9.78 6.39
CA TYR A 272 9.19 8.68 7.00
C TYR A 272 8.26 7.54 7.41
N SER A 273 8.84 6.35 7.53
CA SER A 273 8.21 5.15 8.06
C SER A 273 9.26 4.31 8.80
N VAL A 274 8.79 3.42 9.66
CA VAL A 274 9.65 2.46 10.37
C VAL A 274 9.12 1.05 10.14
N SER A 275 10.03 0.10 10.06
CA SER A 275 9.71 -1.32 9.92
C SER A 275 10.20 -2.08 11.14
N GLY A 276 9.37 -3.00 11.62
CA GLY A 276 9.63 -3.87 12.75
C GLY A 276 9.15 -5.29 12.49
N PRO A 277 9.17 -6.16 13.51
CA PRO A 277 8.76 -7.54 13.35
C PRO A 277 7.27 -7.68 12.99
N GLY A 278 6.43 -6.71 13.39
CA GLY A 278 5.01 -6.62 13.03
C GLY A 278 4.69 -6.02 11.67
N GLY A 279 5.70 -5.75 10.84
CA GLY A 279 5.54 -5.09 9.55
C GLY A 279 5.97 -3.61 9.56
N THR A 280 5.47 -2.85 8.57
CA THR A 280 5.87 -1.45 8.34
C THR A 280 4.76 -0.50 8.75
N SER A 281 5.14 0.58 9.44
CA SER A 281 4.21 1.64 9.85
C SER A 281 3.60 2.35 8.63
N ALA A 282 2.41 2.94 8.82
CA ALA A 282 1.93 3.97 7.90
C ALA A 282 2.94 5.14 7.83
N ASN A 283 2.94 5.89 6.73
CA ASN A 283 3.83 7.05 6.60
C ASN A 283 3.40 8.19 7.52
N ALA A 284 4.39 8.83 8.15
CA ALA A 284 4.23 10.10 8.86
C ALA A 284 5.06 11.20 8.18
N THR A 285 4.67 12.44 8.43
CA THR A 285 5.29 13.64 7.85
C THR A 285 6.16 14.35 8.87
N VAL A 286 7.37 14.74 8.46
CA VAL A 286 8.22 15.69 9.19
C VAL A 286 8.18 17.03 8.46
N SER A 287 7.73 18.08 9.15
CA SER A 287 7.69 19.45 8.65
C SER A 287 8.90 20.24 9.15
N VAL A 288 9.70 20.75 8.21
CA VAL A 288 10.92 21.51 8.49
C VAL A 288 10.81 22.95 7.96
N THR A 289 11.42 23.89 8.67
CA THR A 289 11.58 25.28 8.21
C THR A 289 13.06 25.59 8.09
N ILE A 290 13.52 25.80 6.85
CA ILE A 290 14.89 26.20 6.57
C ILE A 290 15.01 27.71 6.77
N ALA A 291 15.94 28.14 7.61
CA ALA A 291 16.20 29.54 7.87
C ALA A 291 16.65 30.28 6.59
N ASN A 292 16.37 31.59 6.55
CA ASN A 292 16.88 32.45 5.49
C ASN A 292 18.43 32.45 5.49
N PRO A 293 19.06 32.65 4.32
CA PRO A 293 20.50 32.90 4.26
C PRO A 293 20.86 34.12 5.12
N PRO A 294 22.11 34.26 5.59
CA PRO A 294 22.59 35.50 6.18
C PRO A 294 22.43 36.68 5.22
N ALA A 295 22.32 37.89 5.75
CA ALA A 295 22.37 39.11 4.93
C ALA A 295 23.66 39.12 4.08
N PRO A 296 23.60 39.61 2.84
CA PRO A 296 24.79 39.72 2.01
C PRO A 296 25.80 40.69 2.64
N VAL A 297 27.08 40.52 2.27
CA VAL A 297 28.17 41.42 2.67
C VAL A 297 28.60 42.21 1.45
N ALA A 298 28.42 43.53 1.49
CA ALA A 298 28.96 44.46 0.51
C ALA A 298 30.36 44.90 0.93
N ASN A 299 31.31 44.86 -0.01
CA ASN A 299 32.69 45.27 0.21
C ASN A 299 33.01 46.54 -0.60
N ASP A 300 33.93 47.35 -0.06
CA ASP A 300 34.41 48.55 -0.74
C ASP A 300 35.05 48.22 -2.08
N ARG A 301 34.94 49.17 -3.01
CA ARG A 301 35.52 49.05 -4.34
C ARG A 301 36.26 50.32 -4.73
N SER A 302 37.51 50.16 -5.13
CA SER A 302 38.38 51.26 -5.54
C SER A 302 39.05 50.96 -6.89
N GLY A 303 39.85 51.91 -7.39
CA GLY A 303 40.59 51.75 -8.65
C GLY A 303 39.73 51.90 -9.92
N LEU A 304 38.55 52.54 -9.80
CA LEU A 304 37.69 52.82 -10.94
C LEU A 304 38.05 54.17 -11.56
N TYR A 305 38.04 54.22 -12.90
CA TYR A 305 38.28 55.44 -13.66
C TYR A 305 37.07 55.73 -14.56
N ALA A 306 36.58 56.97 -14.50
CA ALA A 306 35.53 57.46 -15.39
C ALA A 306 36.14 58.46 -16.38
N PRO A 307 35.93 58.28 -17.70
CA PRO A 307 36.29 59.32 -18.66
C PRO A 307 35.47 60.59 -18.42
N TYR A 308 36.03 61.73 -18.83
CA TYR A 308 35.39 63.04 -18.68
C TYR A 308 33.98 63.05 -19.29
N GLU A 309 32.98 63.47 -18.50
CA GLU A 309 31.56 63.60 -18.89
C GLU A 309 30.95 62.36 -19.58
N THR A 310 31.50 61.17 -19.33
CA THR A 310 31.06 59.93 -19.99
C THR A 310 30.44 58.97 -18.99
N LEU A 311 29.27 58.42 -19.34
CA LEU A 311 28.62 57.37 -18.57
C LEU A 311 29.48 56.11 -18.54
N ILE A 312 29.72 55.57 -17.36
CA ILE A 312 30.31 54.23 -17.18
C ILE A 312 29.34 53.30 -16.47
N SER A 313 29.45 52.00 -16.74
CA SER A 313 28.72 50.97 -16.01
C SER A 313 29.68 50.24 -15.06
N ILE A 314 29.39 50.28 -13.77
CA ILE A 314 30.17 49.67 -12.72
C ILE A 314 29.42 48.43 -12.24
N SER A 315 29.96 47.23 -12.50
CA SER A 315 29.37 45.99 -12.00
C SER A 315 29.79 45.74 -10.56
N LEU A 316 28.84 45.67 -9.62
CA LEU A 316 29.13 45.44 -8.19
C LEU A 316 29.04 43.97 -7.77
N ALA A 317 28.73 43.05 -8.70
CA ALA A 317 28.59 41.62 -8.40
C ALA A 317 29.83 41.03 -7.71
N GLY A 318 31.04 41.39 -8.17
CA GLY A 318 32.30 40.94 -7.56
C GLY A 318 32.62 41.58 -6.20
N SER A 319 31.85 42.59 -5.78
CA SER A 319 32.01 43.28 -4.50
C SER A 319 30.97 42.82 -3.46
N ILE A 320 30.13 41.82 -3.79
CA ILE A 320 29.07 41.30 -2.92
C ILE A 320 29.35 39.83 -2.63
N VAL A 321 29.29 39.43 -1.36
CA VAL A 321 29.41 38.05 -0.90
C VAL A 321 28.08 37.60 -0.28
N GLY A 322 27.62 36.40 -0.61
CA GLY A 322 26.36 35.83 -0.13
C GLY A 322 25.21 35.98 -1.13
N VAL A 323 23.99 35.67 -0.69
CA VAL A 323 22.79 35.70 -1.54
C VAL A 323 22.28 37.13 -1.66
N CYS A 324 22.33 37.70 -2.87
CA CYS A 324 21.88 39.06 -3.17
C CYS A 324 20.81 39.04 -4.26
N THR A 325 19.74 39.81 -4.06
CA THR A 325 18.63 39.97 -5.01
C THR A 325 18.58 41.37 -5.62
N SER A 326 19.06 42.39 -4.91
CA SER A 326 19.12 43.77 -5.42
C SER A 326 20.19 44.59 -4.70
N ILE A 327 20.56 45.72 -5.30
CA ILE A 327 21.40 46.74 -4.65
C ILE A 327 20.67 48.08 -4.65
N THR A 328 21.07 48.97 -3.75
CA THR A 328 20.74 50.40 -3.81
C THR A 328 22.03 51.19 -3.71
N ALA A 329 22.10 52.32 -4.41
CA ALA A 329 23.24 53.23 -4.39
C ALA A 329 22.79 54.64 -3.99
N SER A 330 23.61 55.34 -3.22
CA SER A 330 23.43 56.77 -2.95
C SER A 330 23.88 57.60 -4.15
N ALA A 331 23.47 58.86 -4.19
CA ALA A 331 24.00 59.83 -5.14
C ALA A 331 25.51 60.04 -4.87
N ALA A 332 26.30 60.19 -5.93
CA ALA A 332 27.68 60.59 -5.80
C ALA A 332 27.78 62.10 -5.51
N GLY A 333 28.89 62.54 -4.91
CA GLY A 333 29.07 63.96 -4.60
C GLY A 333 29.22 64.84 -5.84
N HIS A 334 29.81 64.29 -6.91
CA HIS A 334 30.10 64.99 -8.16
C HIS A 334 29.67 64.21 -9.41
N GLY A 335 28.57 63.46 -9.30
CA GLY A 335 27.99 62.73 -10.41
C GLY A 335 26.61 62.16 -10.07
N THR A 336 25.95 61.57 -11.06
CA THR A 336 24.67 60.87 -10.87
C THR A 336 24.87 59.37 -10.91
N THR A 337 24.12 58.65 -10.07
CA THR A 337 24.11 57.19 -9.99
C THR A 337 22.73 56.65 -10.33
N ALA A 338 22.67 55.60 -11.13
CA ALA A 338 21.44 54.89 -11.45
C ALA A 338 21.68 53.37 -11.37
N VAL A 339 20.90 52.67 -10.56
CA VAL A 339 21.02 51.22 -10.39
C VAL A 339 20.28 50.50 -11.50
N THR A 340 20.90 49.47 -12.08
CA THR A 340 20.26 48.54 -13.03
C THR A 340 20.74 47.13 -12.74
N GLY A 341 19.89 46.30 -12.11
CA GLY A 341 20.29 44.98 -11.61
C GLY A 341 21.37 45.12 -10.53
N LEU A 342 22.52 44.46 -10.73
CA LEU A 342 23.71 44.57 -9.85
C LEU A 342 24.78 45.54 -10.39
N ASN A 343 24.41 46.38 -11.36
CA ASN A 343 25.29 47.39 -11.94
C ASN A 343 24.84 48.79 -11.53
N VAL A 344 25.79 49.71 -11.41
CA VAL A 344 25.53 51.13 -11.20
C VAL A 344 26.04 51.89 -12.42
N ALA A 345 25.14 52.61 -13.08
CA ALA A 345 25.47 53.56 -14.12
C ALA A 345 25.90 54.87 -13.44
N TYR A 346 27.11 55.36 -13.72
CA TYR A 346 27.66 56.58 -13.14
C TYR A 346 28.02 57.59 -14.24
N THR A 347 27.51 58.82 -14.13
CA THR A 347 27.84 59.93 -15.02
C THR A 347 28.46 61.07 -14.19
N PRO A 348 29.71 61.46 -14.45
CA PRO A 348 30.31 62.64 -13.81
C PRO A 348 29.50 63.91 -14.08
N ALA A 349 29.48 64.84 -13.12
CA ALA A 349 28.93 66.18 -13.34
C ALA A 349 29.74 66.93 -14.41
N ALA A 350 29.06 67.78 -15.18
CA ALA A 350 29.72 68.59 -16.21
C ALA A 350 30.84 69.46 -15.60
N GLY A 351 32.00 69.50 -16.24
CA GLY A 351 33.17 70.24 -15.76
C GLY A 351 33.95 69.59 -14.61
N TYR A 352 33.51 68.44 -14.07
CA TYR A 352 34.18 67.83 -12.92
C TYR A 352 35.33 66.90 -13.33
N SER A 353 36.44 67.01 -12.61
CA SER A 353 37.54 66.04 -12.63
C SER A 353 38.12 65.93 -11.21
N GLY A 354 38.55 64.74 -10.83
CA GLY A 354 38.98 64.45 -9.46
C GLY A 354 38.35 63.19 -8.87
N SER A 355 38.50 63.02 -7.55
CA SER A 355 37.98 61.87 -6.81
C SER A 355 36.52 62.05 -6.41
N ASP A 356 35.66 61.13 -6.82
CA ASP A 356 34.27 61.05 -6.41
C ASP A 356 33.99 59.70 -5.73
N SER A 357 32.89 59.63 -4.98
CA SER A 357 32.46 58.40 -4.34
C SER A 357 30.97 58.35 -4.12
N PHE A 358 30.43 57.13 -4.10
CA PHE A 358 29.08 56.85 -3.62
C PHE A 358 29.11 55.62 -2.72
N THR A 359 28.05 55.44 -1.93
CA THR A 359 27.86 54.24 -1.11
C THR A 359 26.78 53.34 -1.72
N PHE A 360 26.90 52.03 -1.51
CA PHE A 360 25.86 51.07 -1.90
C PHE A 360 25.58 50.07 -0.79
N THR A 361 24.36 49.55 -0.75
CA THR A 361 23.99 48.38 0.05
C THR A 361 23.48 47.27 -0.86
N ALA A 362 23.69 46.03 -0.44
CA ALA A 362 23.14 44.84 -1.07
C ALA A 362 21.97 44.32 -0.22
N THR A 363 20.85 43.97 -0.86
CA THR A 363 19.70 43.35 -0.20
C THR A 363 19.57 41.92 -0.70
N GLY A 364 19.27 41.01 0.23
CA GLY A 364 19.00 39.61 -0.05
C GLY A 364 17.90 39.06 0.88
N PRO A 365 17.58 37.76 0.79
CA PRO A 365 16.55 37.14 1.62
C PRO A 365 16.86 37.17 3.12
N GLY A 366 18.14 37.37 3.49
CA GLY A 366 18.62 37.53 4.87
C GLY A 366 18.56 38.96 5.43
N GLY A 367 18.16 39.93 4.61
CA GLY A 367 18.17 41.36 4.97
C GLY A 367 19.12 42.18 4.10
N THR A 368 19.42 43.39 4.55
CA THR A 368 20.29 44.36 3.86
C THR A 368 21.66 44.42 4.51
N SER A 369 22.71 44.50 3.69
CA SER A 369 24.10 44.62 4.12
C SER A 369 24.37 45.97 4.81
N ALA A 370 25.51 46.06 5.49
CA ALA A 370 26.12 47.35 5.77
C ALA A 370 26.45 48.08 4.45
N ALA A 371 26.56 49.41 4.51
CA ALA A 371 26.93 50.22 3.36
C ALA A 371 28.43 50.07 3.06
N ALA A 372 28.75 49.89 1.78
CA ALA A 372 30.11 49.88 1.25
C ALA A 372 30.35 51.08 0.33
N THR A 373 31.60 51.50 0.22
CA THR A 373 32.02 52.69 -0.54
C THR A 373 32.62 52.31 -1.89
N VAL A 374 32.19 53.00 -2.94
CA VAL A 374 32.77 52.93 -4.28
C VAL A 374 33.53 54.22 -4.55
N SER A 375 34.83 54.12 -4.80
CA SER A 375 35.70 55.26 -5.12
C SER A 375 36.03 55.31 -6.61
N ILE A 376 35.81 56.46 -7.22
CA ILE A 376 35.97 56.71 -8.67
C ILE A 376 36.90 57.90 -8.86
N THR A 377 37.82 57.80 -9.82
CA THR A 377 38.61 58.94 -10.30
C THR A 377 38.11 59.38 -11.67
N VAL A 378 37.58 60.60 -11.76
CA VAL A 378 37.15 61.22 -13.02
C VAL A 378 38.35 61.86 -13.69
N LEU A 379 38.66 61.39 -14.90
CA LEU A 379 39.77 61.92 -15.70
C LEU A 379 39.44 63.32 -16.22
N ALA A 380 40.47 64.16 -16.36
CA ALA A 380 40.30 65.48 -16.97
C ALA A 380 39.96 65.35 -18.46
N ALA A 381 39.30 66.37 -19.01
CA ALA A 381 39.09 66.47 -20.45
C ALA A 381 40.44 66.31 -21.18
N SER A 382 40.51 65.38 -22.13
CA SER A 382 41.68 65.31 -23.01
C SER A 382 41.74 66.61 -23.78
N GLY A 383 42.65 67.50 -23.39
CA GLY A 383 42.88 68.74 -24.13
C GLY A 383 43.16 68.38 -25.58
N GLY A 384 42.22 68.71 -26.47
CA GLY A 384 42.47 68.72 -27.89
C GLY A 384 43.62 69.69 -28.11
N GLY A 385 44.84 69.15 -28.18
CA GLY A 385 46.04 69.89 -28.51
C GLY A 385 45.89 70.40 -29.93
N GLY A 386 45.28 71.58 -30.07
CA GLY A 386 45.42 72.44 -31.23
C GLY A 386 46.88 72.90 -31.31
N GLY A 387 47.75 72.01 -31.77
CA GLY A 387 49.11 72.34 -32.17
C GLY A 387 49.06 73.19 -33.42
N GLY A 388 48.94 74.51 -33.24
CA GLY A 388 49.21 75.49 -34.28
C GLY A 388 50.63 75.30 -34.80
N GLY A 389 50.75 75.09 -36.11
CA GLY A 389 52.01 74.84 -36.79
C GLY A 389 53.01 75.99 -36.65
N GLY A 390 54.23 75.64 -36.24
CA GLY A 390 55.44 76.40 -36.45
C GLY A 390 56.53 75.40 -36.86
N GLY A 391 56.91 75.43 -38.13
CA GLY A 391 57.88 74.52 -38.72
C GLY A 391 59.28 74.67 -38.13
N GLY A 392 59.98 73.53 -38.03
CA GLY A 392 61.37 73.44 -37.58
C GLY A 392 61.84 71.99 -37.64
N ASP A 393 62.30 71.61 -38.83
CA ASP A 393 63.02 70.41 -39.24
C ASP A 393 63.53 69.42 -38.17
N GLY A 394 63.17 68.14 -38.36
CA GLY A 394 63.80 67.02 -37.65
C GLY A 394 63.11 65.66 -37.84
N ARG A 395 63.14 65.09 -39.05
CA ARG A 395 62.93 63.63 -39.25
C ARG A 395 64.19 62.85 -38.78
N PRO A 396 64.17 61.52 -38.64
CA PRO A 396 63.19 60.65 -37.96
C PRO A 396 63.91 59.64 -37.04
N LEU A 397 63.23 59.03 -36.07
CA LEU A 397 63.63 57.70 -35.57
C LEU A 397 62.39 56.80 -35.44
N ILE A 398 62.18 56.03 -36.50
CA ILE A 398 61.44 54.78 -36.48
C ILE A 398 62.26 53.82 -35.61
N ARG A 399 61.65 53.25 -34.57
CA ARG A 399 62.17 52.02 -33.97
C ARG A 399 61.05 50.99 -33.95
N ASP A 400 61.21 50.03 -34.84
CA ASP A 400 60.44 48.82 -34.97
C ASP A 400 60.39 48.00 -33.67
N GLY A 401 59.25 47.34 -33.47
CA GLY A 401 59.08 45.98 -32.92
C GLY A 401 59.78 45.59 -31.62
N ASN A 402 59.03 45.04 -30.65
CA ASN A 402 58.62 43.63 -30.63
C ASN A 402 57.86 43.32 -29.29
N PRO A 403 57.50 42.07 -28.93
CA PRO A 403 56.12 41.58 -28.88
C PRO A 403 55.63 41.21 -27.47
N ILE A 404 54.36 40.77 -27.42
CA ILE A 404 53.68 40.09 -26.31
C ILE A 404 54.51 38.89 -25.82
N PRO A 405 54.66 38.69 -24.50
CA PRO A 405 53.84 37.71 -23.77
C PRO A 405 52.89 38.35 -22.74
#